data_AF-A0A0N8W921-F1
#
_entry.id   AF-A0A0N8W921-F1
#
_cell.length_a   1.000
_cell.length_b   1.000
_cell.length_c   1.000
_cell.angle_alpha   90.00
_cell.angle_beta   90.00
_cell.angle_gamma   90.00
#
_symmetry.space_group_name_H-M   'P 1'
#
loop_
_entity.id
_entity.type
_entity.pdbx_description
1 polymer ?
#
loop_
_entity_poly.entity_id
_entity_poly.type
_entity_poly.pdbx_seq_one_letter_code
_entity_poly.pdbx_strand_id
1 'polypeptide(L)'
;MKNGLVVLLLILPFFMFAGEEEDQIDSISGSNSITETAFKLQIPLKQLKIYLDLDLKTDSEQTLDELHISRSALKKALKNYSENRNSFYSGIILAGMLIVFISLIIVGIIIDRMKFLKHLDNYQQQRQERSEKNTIQKMDETISQNDIVAAITAIYLHELETEEESKLLLTWKRATQSPWISAAKFNMPNSMFFQERRK
;
A
#
# COMPACT_ATOMS: atom_id res chain seq x y z
N MET A 1 4.89 1.62 17.40
CA MET A 1 4.14 0.36 17.64
C MET A 1 2.79 0.25 16.91
N LYS A 2 2.30 1.24 16.15
CA LYS A 2 0.99 1.14 15.46
C LYS A 2 1.01 0.35 14.14
N ASN A 3 2.16 0.28 13.45
CA ASN A 3 2.22 -0.34 12.11
C ASN A 3 2.31 -1.88 12.15
N GLY A 4 2.79 -2.47 13.25
CA GLY A 4 2.87 -3.93 13.39
C GLY A 4 1.51 -4.61 13.58
N LEU A 5 0.57 -3.91 14.23
CA LEU A 5 -0.77 -4.44 14.50
C LEU A 5 -1.64 -4.51 13.23
N VAL A 6 -1.43 -3.58 12.29
CA VAL A 6 -2.12 -3.58 10.98
C VAL A 6 -1.63 -4.73 10.10
N VAL A 7 -0.33 -5.03 10.12
CA VAL A 7 0.24 -6.16 9.37
C VAL A 7 -0.25 -7.50 9.95
N LEU A 8 -0.35 -7.62 11.27
CA LEU A 8 -0.83 -8.85 11.92
C LEU A 8 -2.33 -9.10 11.66
N LEU A 9 -3.14 -8.05 11.53
CA LEU A 9 -4.57 -8.14 11.24
C LEU A 9 -4.86 -8.53 9.78
N LEU A 10 -3.96 -8.18 8.85
CA LEU A 10 -4.05 -8.60 7.44
C LEU A 10 -3.67 -10.06 7.18
N ILE A 11 -2.88 -10.69 8.07
CA ILE A 11 -2.42 -12.08 7.90
C ILE A 11 -3.37 -13.08 8.58
N LEU A 12 -4.13 -12.64 9.58
CA LEU A 12 -5.08 -13.48 10.33
C LEU A 12 -6.14 -14.23 9.49
N PRO A 13 -6.77 -13.66 8.44
CA PRO A 13 -7.75 -14.41 7.66
C PRO A 13 -7.15 -15.54 6.81
N PHE A 14 -5.82 -15.57 6.60
CA PHE A 14 -5.18 -16.62 5.81
C PHE A 14 -5.07 -17.97 6.54
N PHE A 15 -5.13 -17.99 7.86
CA PHE A 15 -4.95 -19.22 8.65
C PHE A 15 -6.25 -19.97 8.98
N MET A 16 -7.43 -19.37 8.76
CA MET A 16 -8.72 -19.96 9.17
C MET A 16 -9.38 -20.89 8.13
N PHE A 17 -8.78 -21.12 6.97
CA PHE A 17 -9.41 -21.91 5.89
C PHE A 17 -8.93 -23.37 5.79
N ALA A 18 -8.35 -23.92 6.86
CA ALA A 18 -7.80 -25.27 6.90
C ALA A 18 -8.56 -26.14 7.91
N GLY A 19 -9.69 -26.69 7.50
CA GLY A 19 -10.38 -27.70 8.28
C GLY A 19 -11.61 -28.23 7.56
N GLU A 20 -11.78 -29.55 7.57
CA GLU A 20 -13.02 -30.31 7.33
C GLU A 20 -13.22 -30.88 5.90
N GLU A 21 -12.59 -32.02 5.60
CA GLU A 21 -12.72 -32.72 4.30
C GLU A 21 -12.81 -34.27 4.39
N GLU A 22 -12.97 -34.87 5.57
CA GLU A 22 -12.85 -36.34 5.70
C GLU A 22 -14.13 -37.14 5.36
N ASP A 23 -15.32 -36.52 5.38
CA ASP A 23 -16.61 -37.24 5.26
C ASP A 23 -17.24 -37.28 3.83
N GLN A 24 -16.60 -36.69 2.82
CA GLN A 24 -17.29 -36.45 1.53
C GLN A 24 -17.20 -37.60 0.51
N ILE A 25 -16.30 -38.58 0.72
CA ILE A 25 -16.03 -39.67 -0.24
C ILE A 25 -17.19 -40.67 -0.35
N ASP A 26 -17.93 -40.89 0.75
CA ASP A 26 -19.01 -41.89 0.79
C ASP A 26 -20.24 -41.50 -0.06
N SER A 27 -20.32 -40.24 -0.47
CA SER A 27 -21.39 -39.71 -1.34
C SER A 27 -21.14 -39.91 -2.85
N ILE A 28 -19.98 -40.48 -3.23
CA ILE A 28 -19.55 -40.59 -4.63
C ILE A 28 -19.94 -41.95 -5.20
N SER A 29 -20.80 -41.92 -6.23
CA SER A 29 -21.20 -43.08 -7.03
C SER A 29 -20.39 -43.13 -8.32
N GLY A 30 -20.18 -44.33 -8.88
CA GLY A 30 -19.40 -44.56 -10.11
C GLY A 30 -19.99 -43.91 -11.37
N SER A 31 -21.30 -43.61 -11.33
CA SER A 31 -22.03 -42.89 -12.37
C SER A 31 -21.75 -41.38 -12.40
N ASN A 32 -21.05 -40.83 -11.40
CA ASN A 32 -20.77 -39.40 -11.36
C ASN A 32 -19.69 -39.07 -12.41
N SER A 33 -19.83 -37.91 -13.07
CA SER A 33 -18.81 -37.40 -13.98
C SER A 33 -17.58 -36.91 -13.20
N ILE A 34 -16.46 -36.77 -13.88
CA ILE A 34 -15.23 -36.22 -13.27
C ILE A 34 -15.47 -34.78 -12.78
N THR A 35 -16.26 -33.99 -13.51
CA THR A 35 -16.62 -32.61 -13.10
C THR A 35 -17.47 -32.59 -11.84
N GLU A 36 -18.49 -33.45 -11.75
CA GLU A 36 -19.35 -33.53 -10.57
C GLU A 36 -18.56 -34.03 -9.35
N THR A 37 -17.64 -34.96 -9.57
CA THR A 37 -16.76 -35.50 -8.52
C THR A 37 -15.76 -34.44 -8.02
N ALA A 38 -15.18 -33.66 -8.92
CA ALA A 38 -14.32 -32.52 -8.58
C ALA A 38 -15.09 -31.45 -7.78
N PHE A 39 -16.33 -31.16 -8.18
CA PHE A 39 -17.18 -30.20 -7.50
C PHE A 39 -17.57 -30.68 -6.09
N LYS A 40 -18.01 -31.93 -5.96
CA LYS A 40 -18.37 -32.53 -4.66
C LYS A 40 -17.18 -32.56 -3.72
N LEU A 41 -15.99 -32.93 -4.18
CA LEU A 41 -14.78 -33.00 -3.36
C LEU A 41 -14.09 -31.64 -3.16
N GLN A 42 -14.60 -30.56 -3.77
CA GLN A 42 -13.95 -29.23 -3.77
C GLN A 42 -12.50 -29.23 -4.26
N ILE A 43 -12.13 -30.18 -5.13
CA ILE A 43 -10.80 -30.27 -5.73
C ILE A 43 -10.82 -29.59 -7.11
N PRO A 44 -9.82 -28.75 -7.46
CA PRO A 44 -9.69 -28.23 -8.81
C PRO A 44 -9.62 -29.38 -9.84
N LEU A 45 -10.46 -29.32 -10.88
CA LEU A 45 -10.58 -30.37 -11.91
C LEU A 45 -9.23 -30.81 -12.50
N LYS A 46 -8.33 -29.84 -12.73
CA LYS A 46 -6.98 -30.11 -13.26
C LYS A 46 -6.15 -30.96 -12.30
N GLN A 47 -6.23 -30.69 -11.01
CA GLN A 47 -5.49 -31.44 -9.99
C GLN A 47 -6.06 -32.83 -9.82
N LEU A 48 -7.40 -32.96 -9.83
CA LEU A 48 -8.05 -34.26 -9.75
C LEU A 48 -7.62 -35.16 -10.92
N LYS A 49 -7.56 -34.64 -12.16
CA LYS A 49 -7.05 -35.38 -13.33
C LYS A 49 -5.60 -35.80 -13.17
N ILE A 50 -4.72 -34.89 -12.73
CA ILE A 50 -3.30 -35.20 -12.49
C ILE A 50 -3.13 -36.31 -11.45
N TYR A 51 -3.85 -36.25 -10.33
CA TYR A 51 -3.75 -37.26 -9.27
C TYR A 51 -4.40 -38.60 -9.63
N LEU A 52 -5.33 -38.60 -10.58
CA LEU A 52 -5.93 -39.79 -11.17
C LEU A 52 -5.15 -40.33 -12.39
N ASP A 53 -4.01 -39.72 -12.73
CA ASP A 53 -3.17 -40.07 -13.88
C ASP A 53 -3.92 -40.00 -15.23
N LEU A 54 -4.86 -39.05 -15.33
CA LEU A 54 -5.65 -38.79 -16.53
C LEU A 54 -4.99 -37.68 -17.38
N ASP A 55 -5.06 -37.82 -18.70
CA ASP A 55 -4.67 -36.72 -19.60
C ASP A 55 -5.54 -35.48 -19.34
N LEU A 56 -4.91 -34.30 -19.39
CA LEU A 56 -5.58 -33.01 -19.23
C LEU A 56 -6.62 -32.77 -20.34
N LYS A 57 -6.45 -33.46 -21.49
CA LYS A 57 -7.36 -33.42 -22.64
C LYS A 57 -8.54 -34.40 -22.54
N THR A 58 -8.54 -35.32 -21.56
CA THR A 58 -9.64 -36.28 -21.38
C THR A 58 -10.93 -35.53 -21.14
N ASP A 59 -12.01 -35.98 -21.78
CA ASP A 59 -13.31 -35.34 -21.65
C ASP A 59 -13.77 -35.40 -20.18
N SER A 60 -14.21 -34.24 -19.69
CA SER A 60 -14.52 -34.07 -18.26
C SER A 60 -15.94 -34.54 -17.92
N GLU A 61 -16.76 -34.79 -18.94
CA GLU A 61 -18.13 -35.29 -18.83
C GLU A 61 -18.20 -36.82 -18.70
N GLN A 62 -17.11 -37.53 -18.98
CA GLN A 62 -17.03 -38.98 -18.82
C GLN A 62 -17.21 -39.42 -17.36
N THR A 63 -17.83 -40.58 -17.17
CA THR A 63 -18.15 -41.11 -15.84
C THR A 63 -16.98 -41.87 -15.22
N LEU A 64 -16.87 -41.89 -13.89
CA LEU A 64 -15.79 -42.59 -13.19
C LEU A 64 -15.69 -44.08 -13.56
N ASP A 65 -16.84 -44.71 -13.84
CA ASP A 65 -16.91 -46.11 -14.29
C ASP A 65 -16.38 -46.30 -15.72
N GLU A 66 -16.62 -45.36 -16.64
CA GLU A 66 -16.07 -45.37 -18.00
C GLU A 66 -14.54 -45.23 -18.02
N LEU A 67 -13.99 -44.52 -17.04
CA LEU A 67 -12.53 -44.38 -16.88
C LEU A 67 -11.91 -45.48 -16.03
N HIS A 68 -12.68 -46.47 -15.59
CA HIS A 68 -12.21 -47.56 -14.72
C HIS A 68 -11.53 -47.09 -13.43
N ILE A 69 -11.99 -45.97 -12.86
CA ILE A 69 -11.38 -45.38 -11.66
C ILE A 69 -11.96 -46.03 -10.41
N SER A 70 -11.13 -46.79 -9.70
CA SER A 70 -11.51 -47.38 -8.42
C SER A 70 -11.70 -46.30 -7.33
N ARG A 71 -12.65 -46.51 -6.41
CA ARG A 71 -12.80 -45.70 -5.18
C ARG A 71 -11.50 -45.59 -4.37
N SER A 72 -10.66 -46.62 -4.42
CA SER A 72 -9.34 -46.61 -3.78
C SER A 72 -8.38 -45.60 -4.43
N ALA A 73 -8.43 -45.45 -5.75
CA ALA A 73 -7.65 -44.47 -6.50
C ALA A 73 -8.12 -43.04 -6.18
N LEU A 74 -9.44 -42.82 -6.06
CA LEU A 74 -10.01 -41.55 -5.61
C LEU A 74 -9.56 -41.17 -4.19
N LYS A 75 -9.59 -42.12 -3.23
CA LYS A 75 -9.13 -41.87 -1.86
C LYS A 75 -7.64 -41.54 -1.80
N LYS A 76 -6.82 -42.20 -2.62
CA LYS A 76 -5.39 -41.91 -2.77
C LYS A 76 -5.17 -40.53 -3.39
N ALA A 77 -5.94 -40.17 -4.42
CA ALA A 77 -5.89 -38.85 -5.04
C ALA A 77 -6.28 -37.73 -4.06
N LEU A 78 -7.34 -37.93 -3.26
CA LEU A 78 -7.75 -36.98 -2.22
C LEU A 78 -6.66 -36.80 -1.16
N LYS A 79 -6.07 -37.91 -0.66
CA LYS A 79 -4.99 -37.85 0.32
C LYS A 79 -3.76 -37.10 -0.23
N ASN A 80 -3.36 -37.39 -1.46
CA ASN A 80 -2.24 -36.70 -2.10
C ASN A 80 -2.53 -35.21 -2.31
N TYR A 81 -3.79 -34.86 -2.64
CA TYR A 81 -4.21 -33.48 -2.76
C TYR A 81 -4.19 -32.75 -1.43
N SER A 82 -4.73 -33.34 -0.35
CA SER A 82 -4.78 -32.71 0.97
C SER A 82 -3.39 -32.48 1.55
N GLU A 83 -2.46 -33.43 1.38
CA GLU A 83 -1.06 -33.28 1.80
C GLU A 83 -0.33 -32.16 1.04
N ASN A 84 -0.58 -32.02 -0.27
CA ASN A 84 0.09 -31.03 -1.11
C ASN A 84 -0.68 -29.70 -1.25
N ARG A 85 -1.89 -29.60 -0.71
CA ARG A 85 -2.79 -28.43 -0.81
C ARG A 85 -2.05 -27.13 -0.47
N ASN A 86 -1.34 -27.14 0.65
CA ASN A 86 -0.60 -25.97 1.14
C ASN A 86 0.51 -25.53 0.19
N SER A 87 1.20 -26.48 -0.46
CA SER A 87 2.26 -26.15 -1.43
C SER A 87 1.69 -25.45 -2.67
N PHE A 88 0.50 -25.82 -3.13
CA PHE A 88 -0.14 -25.17 -4.28
C PHE A 88 -0.57 -23.75 -3.96
N TYR A 89 -1.30 -23.54 -2.86
CA TYR A 89 -1.71 -22.20 -2.47
C TYR A 89 -0.50 -21.31 -2.18
N SER A 90 0.52 -21.85 -1.49
CA SER A 90 1.77 -21.14 -1.24
C SER A 90 2.45 -20.70 -2.54
N GLY A 91 2.52 -21.58 -3.55
CA GLY A 91 3.11 -21.25 -4.85
C GLY A 91 2.36 -20.13 -5.59
N ILE A 92 1.02 -20.18 -5.60
CA ILE A 92 0.19 -19.15 -6.24
C ILE A 92 0.36 -17.80 -5.52
N ILE A 93 0.32 -17.80 -4.18
CA ILE A 93 0.50 -16.60 -3.36
C ILE A 93 1.91 -16.02 -3.58
N LEU A 94 2.94 -16.86 -3.62
CA LEU A 94 4.32 -16.44 -3.84
C LEU A 94 4.48 -15.80 -5.21
N ALA A 95 3.95 -16.42 -6.27
CA ALA A 95 3.99 -15.87 -7.62
C ALA A 95 3.23 -14.53 -7.70
N GLY A 96 2.05 -14.44 -7.09
CA GLY A 96 1.27 -13.21 -7.02
C GLY A 96 2.00 -12.09 -6.28
N MET A 97 2.59 -12.40 -5.12
CA MET A 97 3.38 -11.45 -4.33
C MET A 97 4.60 -10.96 -5.11
N LEU A 98 5.28 -11.85 -5.83
CA LEU A 98 6.44 -11.52 -6.65
C LEU A 98 6.08 -10.55 -7.78
N ILE A 99 4.97 -10.77 -8.48
CA ILE A 99 4.48 -9.86 -9.53
C ILE A 99 4.19 -8.46 -8.96
N VAL A 100 3.49 -8.39 -7.83
CA VAL A 100 3.19 -7.12 -7.16
C VAL A 100 4.48 -6.42 -6.72
N PHE A 101 5.43 -7.17 -6.18
CA PHE A 101 6.72 -6.64 -5.76
C PHE A 101 7.54 -6.06 -6.93
N ILE A 102 7.59 -6.76 -8.06
CA ILE A 102 8.24 -6.26 -9.29
C ILE A 102 7.57 -4.97 -9.77
N SER A 103 6.24 -4.93 -9.78
CA SER A 103 5.49 -3.74 -10.19
C SER A 103 5.85 -2.52 -9.34
N LEU A 104 5.91 -2.69 -8.01
CA LEU A 104 6.30 -1.63 -7.08
C LEU A 104 7.75 -1.18 -7.27
N ILE A 105 8.68 -2.10 -7.56
CA ILE A 105 10.07 -1.75 -7.86
C ILE A 105 10.13 -0.86 -9.10
N ILE A 106 9.44 -1.23 -10.17
CA ILE A 106 9.44 -0.46 -11.42
C ILE A 106 8.88 0.95 -11.18
N VAL A 107 7.75 1.06 -10.49
CA VAL A 107 7.16 2.35 -10.13
C VAL A 107 8.12 3.18 -9.26
N GLY A 108 8.77 2.55 -8.29
CA GLY A 108 9.79 3.19 -7.45
C GLY A 108 10.96 3.76 -8.27
N ILE A 109 11.46 3.00 -9.23
CA ILE A 109 12.52 3.45 -10.16
C ILE A 109 12.05 4.66 -10.98
N ILE A 110 10.82 4.64 -11.50
CA ILE A 110 10.27 5.76 -12.28
C ILE A 110 10.20 7.03 -11.43
N ILE A 111 9.69 6.92 -10.19
CA ILE A 111 9.59 8.05 -9.26
C ILE A 111 10.98 8.61 -8.93
N ASP A 112 11.96 7.75 -8.68
CA ASP A 112 13.33 8.17 -8.38
C ASP A 112 13.98 8.92 -9.57
N ARG A 113 13.76 8.44 -10.79
CA ARG A 113 14.21 9.12 -12.02
C ARG A 113 13.54 10.49 -12.19
N MET A 114 12.25 10.61 -11.90
CA MET A 114 11.54 11.89 -11.94
C MET A 114 12.06 12.87 -10.88
N LYS A 115 12.34 12.38 -9.67
CA LYS A 115 12.91 13.20 -8.58
C LYS A 115 14.31 13.70 -8.95
N PHE A 116 15.13 12.87 -9.57
CA PHE A 116 16.47 13.25 -10.03
C PHE A 116 16.42 14.36 -11.09
N LEU A 117 15.50 14.28 -12.06
CA LEU A 117 15.31 15.34 -13.06
C LEU A 117 14.90 16.68 -12.42
N LYS A 118 13.91 16.66 -11.50
CA LYS A 118 13.52 17.86 -10.75
C LYS A 118 14.66 18.47 -9.94
N HIS A 119 15.52 17.62 -9.36
CA HIS A 119 16.66 18.10 -8.58
C HIS A 119 17.73 18.74 -9.49
N LEU A 120 17.92 18.24 -10.70
CA LEU A 120 18.83 18.82 -11.69
C LEU A 120 18.37 20.20 -12.16
N ASP A 121 17.07 20.36 -12.48
CA ASP A 121 16.50 21.64 -12.91
C ASP A 121 16.67 22.72 -11.82
N ASN A 122 16.40 22.38 -10.56
CA ASN A 122 16.57 23.32 -9.45
C ASN A 122 18.05 23.72 -9.25
N TYR A 123 19.00 22.83 -9.52
CA TYR A 123 20.44 23.11 -9.39
C TYR A 123 20.95 23.97 -10.57
N GLN A 124 20.38 23.81 -11.77
CA GLN A 124 20.70 24.62 -12.93
C GLN A 124 20.09 26.03 -12.82
N GLN A 125 18.86 26.15 -12.32
CA GLN A 125 18.22 27.45 -12.03
C GLN A 125 19.01 28.24 -10.98
N GLN A 126 19.43 27.62 -9.88
CA GLN A 126 20.28 28.28 -8.88
C GLN A 126 21.64 28.72 -9.44
N ARG A 127 22.21 28.00 -10.42
CA ARG A 127 23.46 28.41 -11.07
C ARG A 127 23.26 29.56 -12.06
N GLN A 128 22.14 29.59 -12.79
CA GLN A 128 21.82 30.69 -13.70
C GLN A 128 21.53 31.98 -12.94
N GLU A 129 20.72 31.94 -11.88
CA GLU A 129 20.46 33.11 -11.01
C GLU A 129 21.75 33.64 -10.36
N ARG A 130 22.68 32.74 -9.99
CA ARG A 130 23.99 33.14 -9.43
C ARG A 130 24.96 33.70 -10.48
N SER A 131 24.81 33.31 -11.75
CA SER A 131 25.61 33.83 -12.87
C SER A 131 25.09 35.18 -13.36
N GLU A 132 23.77 35.39 -13.39
CA GLU A 132 23.17 36.70 -13.68
C GLU A 132 23.50 37.70 -12.57
N LYS A 133 23.46 37.30 -11.30
CA LYS A 133 23.81 38.16 -10.16
C LYS A 133 25.29 38.56 -10.11
N ASN A 134 26.18 37.79 -10.73
CA ASN A 134 27.63 38.06 -10.78
C ASN A 134 28.09 38.74 -12.07
N THR A 135 27.18 38.98 -13.03
CA THR A 135 27.48 39.91 -14.13
C THR A 135 27.30 41.30 -13.56
N ILE A 136 28.38 41.86 -13.02
CA ILE A 136 28.46 43.28 -12.69
C ILE A 136 28.25 44.04 -14.00
N GLN A 137 27.00 44.37 -14.29
CA GLN A 137 26.67 45.36 -15.30
C GLN A 137 27.40 46.62 -14.89
N LYS A 138 28.27 47.12 -15.77
CA LYS A 138 28.92 48.41 -15.60
C LYS A 138 27.79 49.43 -15.45
N MET A 139 27.60 49.94 -14.23
CA MET A 139 26.65 51.00 -13.94
C MET A 139 27.00 52.20 -14.83
N ASP A 140 26.06 52.61 -15.69
CA ASP A 140 26.07 53.94 -16.26
C ASP A 140 25.94 54.95 -15.11
N GLU A 141 26.74 56.01 -15.18
CA GLU A 141 27.11 56.93 -14.09
C GLU A 141 25.98 57.82 -13.55
N THR A 142 24.72 57.58 -13.93
CA THR A 142 23.56 58.37 -13.49
C THR A 142 22.51 57.49 -12.84
N ILE A 143 22.73 57.14 -11.58
CA ILE A 143 21.75 56.44 -10.74
C ILE A 143 20.52 57.35 -10.60
N SER A 144 19.36 56.90 -11.09
CA SER A 144 18.10 57.63 -10.98
C SER A 144 17.66 57.66 -9.52
N GLN A 145 17.12 58.78 -9.05
CA GLN A 145 16.56 58.91 -7.71
C GLN A 145 15.48 57.86 -7.44
N ASN A 146 14.75 57.42 -8.48
CA ASN A 146 13.76 56.36 -8.39
C ASN A 146 14.39 55.00 -8.08
N ASP A 147 15.59 54.72 -8.59
CA ASP A 147 16.29 53.45 -8.34
C ASP A 147 16.80 53.40 -6.89
N ILE A 148 17.25 54.53 -6.36
CA ILE A 148 17.65 54.67 -4.95
C ILE A 148 16.43 54.47 -4.04
N VAL A 149 15.30 55.11 -4.36
CA VAL A 149 14.06 54.94 -3.59
C VAL A 149 13.57 53.49 -3.66
N ALA A 150 13.59 52.86 -4.83
CA ALA A 150 13.22 51.45 -5.00
C ALA A 150 14.14 50.50 -4.22
N ALA A 151 15.45 50.77 -4.20
CA ALA A 151 16.39 49.97 -3.42
C ALA A 151 16.16 50.13 -1.91
N ILE A 152 15.91 51.36 -1.43
CA ILE A 152 15.60 51.62 -0.02
C ILE A 152 14.29 50.95 0.38
N THR A 153 13.25 51.06 -0.44
CA THR A 153 11.96 50.41 -0.14
C THR A 153 12.06 48.89 -0.20
N ALA A 154 12.83 48.33 -1.13
CA ALA A 154 13.08 46.89 -1.18
C ALA A 154 13.81 46.38 0.07
N ILE A 155 14.83 47.10 0.54
CA ILE A 155 15.54 46.76 1.78
C ILE A 155 14.58 46.84 2.99
N TYR A 156 13.80 47.91 3.09
CA TYR A 156 12.84 48.10 4.17
C TYR A 156 11.75 47.01 4.18
N LEU A 157 11.21 46.66 3.01
CA LEU A 157 10.20 45.62 2.90
C LEU A 157 10.77 44.24 3.29
N HIS A 158 12.00 43.96 2.87
CA HIS A 158 12.69 42.72 3.26
C HIS A 158 12.92 42.63 4.77
N GLU A 159 13.36 43.72 5.41
CA GLU A 159 13.52 43.77 6.86
C GLU A 159 12.19 43.47 7.58
N LEU A 160 11.10 44.07 7.11
CA LEU A 160 9.75 43.88 7.66
C LEU A 160 9.28 42.41 7.50
N GLU A 161 9.48 41.81 6.32
CA GLU A 161 9.18 40.39 6.08
C GLU A 161 9.95 39.47 7.04
N THR A 162 11.26 39.71 7.22
CA THR A 162 12.08 38.88 8.13
C THR A 162 11.66 39.04 9.59
N GLU A 163 11.23 40.24 10.00
CA GLU A 163 10.71 40.48 11.34
C GLU A 163 9.37 39.74 11.56
N GLU A 164 8.48 39.76 10.56
CA GLU A 164 7.21 39.04 10.59
C GLU A 164 7.41 37.52 10.65
N GLU A 165 8.30 36.96 9.83
CA GLU A 165 8.65 35.54 9.88
C GLU A 165 9.18 35.13 11.27
N SER A 166 10.08 35.95 11.85
CA SER A 166 10.61 35.72 13.18
C SER A 166 9.50 35.75 14.25
N LYS A 167 8.58 36.72 14.17
CA LYS A 167 7.40 36.80 15.04
C LYS A 167 6.50 35.58 14.89
N LEU A 168 6.23 35.13 13.66
CA LEU A 168 5.42 33.94 13.39
C LEU A 168 6.09 32.67 13.93
N LEU A 169 7.39 32.50 13.74
CA LEU A 169 8.12 31.36 14.30
C LEU A 169 8.08 31.35 15.83
N LEU A 170 8.16 32.53 16.46
CA LEU A 170 8.02 32.65 17.92
C LEU A 170 6.60 32.34 18.40
N THR A 171 5.56 32.76 17.67
CA THR A 171 4.17 32.41 18.03
C THR A 171 3.91 30.92 17.85
N TRP A 172 4.40 30.31 16.77
CA TRP A 172 4.32 28.86 16.56
C TRP A 172 5.07 28.06 17.63
N LYS A 173 6.29 28.48 18.01
CA LYS A 173 7.05 27.81 19.08
C LYS A 173 6.42 27.98 20.47
N ARG A 174 5.77 29.12 20.76
CA ARG A 174 5.08 29.36 22.04
C ARG A 174 3.68 28.73 22.09
N ALA A 175 3.01 28.56 20.96
CA ALA A 175 1.70 27.92 20.88
C ALA A 175 1.83 26.38 20.92
N THR A 176 2.36 25.83 22.02
CA THR A 176 2.42 24.38 22.24
C THR A 176 1.03 23.77 22.47
N GLN A 177 0.00 24.60 22.63
CA GLN A 177 -1.39 24.20 22.78
C GLN A 177 -2.20 24.87 21.67
N SER A 178 -3.00 24.08 20.95
CA SER A 178 -3.83 24.66 19.90
C SER A 178 -4.79 25.69 20.50
N PRO A 179 -5.05 26.82 19.81
CA PRO A 179 -5.98 27.83 20.31
C PRO A 179 -7.36 27.25 20.63
N TRP A 180 -7.77 26.22 19.88
CA TRP A 180 -9.02 25.48 20.10
C TRP A 180 -9.01 24.64 21.39
N ILE A 181 -7.88 24.02 21.75
CA ILE A 181 -7.72 23.28 23.01
C ILE A 181 -7.69 24.25 24.20
N SER A 182 -7.00 25.39 24.06
CA SER A 182 -6.98 26.43 25.09
C SER A 182 -8.35 27.09 25.27
N ALA A 183 -9.04 27.42 24.17
CA ALA A 183 -10.40 27.96 24.20
C ALA A 183 -11.40 26.97 24.82
N ALA A 184 -11.26 25.67 24.53
CA ALA A 184 -12.09 24.64 25.16
C ALA A 184 -11.85 24.57 26.68
N LYS A 185 -10.63 24.83 27.17
CA LYS A 185 -10.33 24.79 28.61
C LYS A 185 -10.89 25.99 29.38
N PHE A 186 -10.91 27.18 28.78
CA PHE A 186 -11.34 28.42 29.44
C PHE A 186 -12.79 28.84 29.14
N ASN A 187 -13.32 28.52 27.95
CA ASN A 187 -14.66 28.88 27.49
C ASN A 187 -15.51 27.64 27.17
N MET A 188 -15.40 26.56 27.96
CA MET A 188 -16.32 25.43 27.83
C MET A 188 -17.71 25.86 28.35
N PRO A 189 -18.74 25.91 27.49
CA PRO A 189 -20.08 26.36 27.89
C PRO A 189 -20.71 25.47 28.98
N ASN A 190 -20.22 24.23 29.14
CA ASN A 190 -20.66 23.30 30.18
C ASN A 190 -19.69 23.14 31.36
N SER A 191 -18.70 24.01 31.51
CA SER A 191 -17.70 23.89 32.58
C SER A 191 -18.30 23.91 34.00
N MET A 192 -19.39 24.64 34.22
CA MET A 192 -20.08 24.71 35.52
C MET A 192 -20.64 23.35 35.97
N PHE A 193 -21.19 22.54 35.06
CA PHE A 193 -21.76 21.22 35.39
C PHE A 193 -20.70 20.18 35.80
N PHE A 194 -19.44 20.36 35.40
CA PHE A 194 -18.35 19.45 35.74
C PHE A 194 -17.66 19.81 37.07
N GLN A 195 -17.84 21.03 37.59
CA GLN A 195 -17.32 21.42 38.91
C GLN A 195 -18.18 20.88 40.04
N GLU A 196 -19.51 20.84 39.87
CA GLU A 196 -20.43 20.28 40.87
C GLU A 196 -20.21 18.78 41.11
N ARG A 197 -19.77 18.05 40.09
CA ARG A 197 -19.47 16.61 40.21
C ARG A 197 -18.18 16.27 40.96
N ARG A 198 -17.36 17.26 41.33
CA ARG A 198 -16.09 17.05 42.07
C ARG A 198 -16.13 17.50 43.53
N LYS A 199 -17.25 18.03 44.02
CA LYS A 199 -17.50 18.20 45.45
C LYS A 199 -18.22 16.97 45.99
#